data_AF-A0A7J3TNQ9-F1
#
_entry.id   AF-A0A7J3TNQ9-F1
#
_cell.length_a   1.000
_cell.length_b   1.000
_cell.length_c   1.000
_cell.angle_alpha   90.00
_cell.angle_beta   90.00
_cell.angle_gamma   90.00
#
_symmetry.space_group_name_H-M   'P 1'
#
loop_
_entity.id
_entity.type
_entity.pdbx_description
1 polymer ?
#
loop_
_entity_poly.entity_id
_entity_poly.type
_entity_poly.pdbx_seq_one_letter_code
_entity_poly.pdbx_strand_id
1 'polypeptide(L)'
;MKKLLVVAILILLLMPLNQSREEGFNAKTIPTKEDVFGFILALQKRVATIKFLKPSDLMDEIVAETDNIDYFLNEALFLEDAMKEFYEAEGISYTNESISSFMAELNSSFSSEEIRAISLLLLSYAHAINATSRQEQIDEVLHICQNVRKAAYILSNCSLNRSISDAYDVIMLGSSMGENYGGEYKFIIDFGGNDKYEKRNNSFLLDLKGNDSYGAFYSNEGVSLAFDIDGNDEYVNAPYAEGGICFLVDGKGDDKYKGTAASSWNGGISFLLDLNGNDVYDGESLTQSYSNNAFSFLADIKGDDIYQAKNRSQACSEDGGISLLLDLYGNDAFFADDYSQAYANGFPHTSISLFINLAGDDYYEAGSFSQGYGEKGGMAFLFDFLGEDGYCASQFSQASSAWLGMGVLLDSDGKNKFLSSLFSQGSQRWGGYSFFLQDFDSEDIYEMLQLPERIGIDLWNLLGNFF
;
A
#
# COMPACT_ATOMS: atom_id res chain seq x y z
N MET A 1 1.35 14.58 -3.71
CA MET A 1 0.86 15.04 -2.38
C MET A 1 -0.67 15.11 -2.32
N LYS A 2 -1.37 16.18 -2.76
CA LYS A 2 -2.86 16.17 -2.77
C LYS A 2 -3.43 14.99 -3.56
N LYS A 3 -2.89 14.74 -4.76
CA LYS A 3 -3.17 13.52 -5.55
C LYS A 3 -2.82 12.20 -4.85
N LEU A 4 -1.86 12.17 -3.90
CA LEU A 4 -1.45 10.94 -3.19
C LEU A 4 -2.40 10.63 -2.01
N LEU A 5 -2.86 11.66 -1.30
CA LEU A 5 -3.98 11.53 -0.36
C LEU A 5 -5.26 11.12 -1.10
N VAL A 6 -5.50 11.73 -2.27
CA VAL A 6 -6.58 11.31 -3.19
C VAL A 6 -6.32 9.92 -3.80
N VAL A 7 -5.08 9.42 -3.87
CA VAL A 7 -4.78 8.03 -4.27
C VAL A 7 -5.04 7.06 -3.11
N ALA A 8 -4.71 7.39 -1.86
CA ALA A 8 -5.12 6.58 -0.70
C ALA A 8 -6.65 6.52 -0.55
N ILE A 9 -7.32 7.67 -0.72
CA ILE A 9 -8.80 7.76 -0.77
C ILE A 9 -9.34 7.07 -2.04
N LEU A 10 -8.66 7.15 -3.19
CA LEU A 10 -9.04 6.38 -4.37
C LEU A 10 -8.83 4.89 -4.14
N ILE A 11 -7.85 4.43 -3.37
CA ILE A 11 -7.64 3.00 -3.09
C ILE A 11 -8.78 2.47 -2.21
N LEU A 12 -9.21 3.26 -1.21
CA LEU A 12 -10.48 3.07 -0.50
C LEU A 12 -11.72 3.06 -1.45
N LEU A 13 -11.68 3.73 -2.61
CA LEU A 13 -12.76 3.79 -3.61
C LEU A 13 -12.58 2.85 -4.84
N LEU A 14 -11.40 2.27 -5.04
CA LEU A 14 -11.00 1.37 -6.14
C LEU A 14 -11.36 -0.08 -5.82
N MET A 15 -11.73 -0.35 -4.55
CA MET A 15 -12.71 -1.37 -4.21
C MET A 15 -13.96 -1.17 -5.09
N PRO A 16 -14.26 -2.09 -6.03
CA PRO A 16 -14.79 -1.73 -7.35
C PRO A 16 -16.16 -1.04 -7.30
N LEU A 17 -16.16 0.30 -7.26
CA LEU A 17 -17.33 1.17 -7.35
C LEU A 17 -17.87 1.25 -8.78
N ASN A 18 -18.42 0.13 -9.25
CA ASN A 18 -19.35 0.12 -10.38
C ASN A 18 -20.66 0.81 -9.99
N GLN A 19 -20.64 2.15 -9.97
CA GLN A 19 -21.83 2.99 -10.06
C GLN A 19 -21.64 4.02 -11.17
N SER A 20 -21.81 3.57 -12.40
CA SER A 20 -22.08 4.44 -13.53
C SER A 20 -23.46 5.07 -13.40
N ARG A 21 -23.54 6.21 -12.70
CA ARG A 21 -24.67 7.16 -12.76
C ARG A 21 -24.26 8.54 -12.29
N GLU A 22 -24.32 9.51 -13.20
CA GLU A 22 -24.45 10.92 -12.86
C GLU A 22 -25.85 11.20 -12.29
N GLU A 23 -26.09 10.81 -11.04
CA GLU A 23 -27.16 11.40 -10.23
C GLU A 23 -26.49 12.43 -9.30
N GLY A 24 -26.58 13.71 -9.70
CA GLY A 24 -25.79 14.78 -9.09
C GLY A 24 -26.05 14.95 -7.59
N PHE A 25 -24.98 14.87 -6.80
CA PHE A 25 -24.98 15.12 -5.36
C PHE A 25 -25.32 16.59 -5.02
N ASN A 26 -26.61 16.91 -5.04
CA ASN A 26 -27.17 18.14 -4.47
C ASN A 26 -27.52 17.94 -2.98
N ALA A 27 -26.63 17.25 -2.25
CA ALA A 27 -26.80 16.93 -0.84
C ALA A 27 -26.57 18.18 0.03
N LYS A 28 -27.67 18.88 0.37
CA LYS A 28 -27.67 20.00 1.34
C LYS A 28 -27.58 19.56 2.81
N THR A 29 -27.34 18.28 3.06
CA THR A 29 -27.37 17.65 4.38
C THR A 29 -26.13 16.81 4.56
N ILE A 30 -25.37 17.10 5.61
CA ILE A 30 -24.22 16.31 6.06
C ILE A 30 -24.74 14.95 6.59
N PRO A 31 -24.02 13.83 6.40
CA PRO A 31 -24.43 12.51 6.90
C PRO A 31 -24.73 12.48 8.41
N THR A 32 -25.59 11.54 8.83
CA THR A 32 -25.83 11.20 10.24
C THR A 32 -24.84 10.15 10.74
N LYS A 33 -24.79 9.91 12.06
CA LYS A 33 -23.95 8.84 12.64
C LYS A 33 -24.37 7.47 12.07
N GLU A 34 -25.68 7.23 11.94
CA GLU A 34 -26.25 6.03 11.34
C GLU A 34 -25.89 5.86 9.85
N ASP A 35 -25.78 6.95 9.08
CA ASP A 35 -25.33 6.88 7.68
C ASP A 35 -23.85 6.45 7.58
N VAL A 36 -22.98 6.95 8.47
CA VAL A 36 -21.56 6.57 8.53
C VAL A 36 -21.41 5.10 8.94
N PHE A 37 -22.12 4.66 9.97
CA PHE A 37 -22.11 3.27 10.43
C PHE A 37 -22.66 2.33 9.35
N GLY A 38 -23.77 2.74 8.70
CA GLY A 38 -24.35 2.01 7.58
C GLY A 38 -23.39 1.89 6.40
N PHE A 39 -22.58 2.92 6.13
CA PHE A 39 -21.51 2.89 5.13
C PHE A 39 -20.38 1.93 5.51
N ILE A 40 -19.85 1.99 6.73
CA ILE A 40 -18.77 1.10 7.20
C ILE A 40 -19.20 -0.37 7.15
N LEU A 41 -20.39 -0.70 7.66
CA LEU A 41 -20.95 -2.05 7.63
C LEU A 41 -21.28 -2.53 6.20
N ALA A 42 -21.55 -1.62 5.26
CA ALA A 42 -21.70 -1.94 3.85
C ALA A 42 -20.35 -2.17 3.16
N LEU A 43 -19.32 -1.41 3.54
CA LEU A 43 -17.95 -1.59 3.08
C LEU A 43 -17.40 -2.95 3.54
N GLN A 44 -17.58 -3.32 4.82
CA GLN A 44 -17.18 -4.62 5.36
C GLN A 44 -17.75 -5.79 4.56
N LYS A 45 -19.06 -5.76 4.30
CA LYS A 45 -19.75 -6.77 3.48
C LYS A 45 -19.26 -6.80 2.04
N ARG A 46 -18.86 -5.66 1.49
CA ARG A 46 -18.25 -5.59 0.16
C ARG A 46 -16.88 -6.25 0.18
N VAL A 47 -16.00 -5.83 1.10
CA VAL A 47 -14.63 -6.32 1.27
C VAL A 47 -14.59 -7.84 1.48
N ALA A 48 -15.50 -8.39 2.29
CA ALA A 48 -15.70 -9.83 2.45
C ALA A 48 -16.08 -10.60 1.17
N THR A 49 -16.40 -9.91 0.06
CA THR A 49 -16.76 -10.52 -1.24
C THR A 49 -15.87 -10.06 -2.39
N ILE A 50 -14.89 -9.18 -2.15
CA ILE A 50 -13.94 -8.75 -3.18
C ILE A 50 -13.05 -9.93 -3.58
N LYS A 51 -12.93 -10.14 -4.88
CA LYS A 51 -11.85 -10.96 -5.45
C LYS A 51 -10.77 -10.02 -5.99
N PHE A 52 -9.52 -10.28 -5.60
CA PHE A 52 -8.38 -9.56 -6.17
C PHE A 52 -8.31 -9.80 -7.68
N LEU A 53 -8.14 -11.07 -8.05
CA LEU A 53 -8.12 -11.56 -9.44
C LEU A 53 -9.47 -11.36 -10.15
N LYS A 54 -9.41 -10.98 -11.43
CA LYS A 54 -10.58 -10.71 -12.28
C LYS A 54 -10.36 -11.24 -13.70
N PRO A 55 -11.36 -11.88 -14.34
CA PRO A 55 -11.29 -12.18 -15.77
C PRO A 55 -11.35 -10.88 -16.59
N SER A 56 -10.56 -10.81 -17.66
CA SER A 56 -10.64 -9.81 -18.74
C SER A 56 -10.25 -10.46 -20.07
N ASP A 57 -10.47 -9.78 -21.20
CA ASP A 57 -9.87 -10.16 -22.48
C ASP A 57 -8.51 -9.47 -22.61
N LEU A 58 -7.42 -10.24 -22.45
CA LEU A 58 -6.07 -9.69 -22.42
C LEU A 58 -5.65 -9.07 -23.76
N MET A 59 -6.32 -9.39 -24.86
CA MET A 59 -6.05 -8.79 -26.17
C MET A 59 -6.47 -7.31 -26.20
N ASP A 60 -7.66 -7.01 -25.66
CA ASP A 60 -8.16 -5.63 -25.55
C ASP A 60 -7.24 -4.79 -24.65
N GLU A 61 -6.69 -5.38 -23.57
CA GLU A 61 -5.77 -4.72 -22.64
C GLU A 61 -4.42 -4.40 -23.31
N ILE A 62 -3.82 -5.33 -24.05
CA ILE A 62 -2.54 -5.11 -24.78
C ILE A 62 -2.70 -4.02 -25.84
N VAL A 63 -3.83 -3.99 -26.55
CA VAL A 63 -4.09 -2.95 -27.57
C VAL A 63 -4.39 -1.60 -26.92
N ALA A 64 -5.04 -1.56 -25.76
CA ALA A 64 -5.22 -0.33 -24.98
C ALA A 64 -3.89 0.21 -24.43
N GLU A 65 -2.96 -0.68 -24.06
CA GLU A 65 -1.63 -0.30 -23.53
C GLU A 65 -0.69 0.22 -24.62
N THR A 66 -0.80 -0.28 -25.85
CA THR A 66 0.13 0.06 -26.97
C THR A 66 -0.44 0.99 -28.03
N ASP A 67 -1.74 1.29 -28.00
CA ASP A 67 -2.52 1.85 -29.11
C ASP A 67 -2.38 1.07 -30.45
N ASN A 68 -1.79 -0.14 -30.44
CA ASN A 68 -1.40 -0.87 -31.64
C ASN A 68 -2.45 -1.90 -32.08
N ILE A 69 -3.44 -1.44 -32.84
CA ILE A 69 -4.55 -2.23 -33.37
C ILE A 69 -4.08 -3.39 -34.28
N ASP A 70 -2.89 -3.31 -34.89
CA ASP A 70 -2.38 -4.36 -35.78
C ASP A 70 -2.09 -5.68 -35.03
N TYR A 71 -1.97 -5.67 -33.70
CA TYR A 71 -1.85 -6.91 -32.92
C TYR A 71 -3.10 -7.82 -33.02
N PHE A 72 -4.30 -7.27 -33.25
CA PHE A 72 -5.50 -8.08 -33.56
C PHE A 72 -5.36 -8.86 -34.88
N LEU A 73 -4.46 -8.44 -35.76
CA LEU A 73 -4.23 -9.04 -37.08
C LEU A 73 -3.00 -9.96 -37.09
N ASN A 74 -2.08 -9.82 -36.12
CA ASN A 74 -0.85 -10.59 -36.04
C ASN A 74 -0.40 -10.85 -34.59
N GLU A 75 -0.91 -11.95 -34.02
CA GLU A 75 -0.56 -12.43 -32.67
C GLU A 75 0.93 -12.79 -32.49
N ALA A 76 1.73 -12.87 -33.55
CA ALA A 76 3.13 -13.29 -33.45
C ALA A 76 4.10 -12.16 -33.05
N LEU A 77 3.65 -10.90 -33.00
CA LEU A 77 4.54 -9.74 -32.78
C LEU A 77 4.60 -9.24 -31.33
N PHE A 78 3.48 -9.26 -30.59
CA PHE A 78 3.39 -8.52 -29.33
C PHE A 78 4.36 -9.02 -28.23
N LEU A 79 4.70 -10.32 -28.20
CA LEU A 79 5.72 -10.86 -27.30
C LEU A 79 7.13 -10.40 -27.69
N GLU A 80 7.42 -10.33 -29.00
CA GLU A 80 8.73 -9.89 -29.50
C GLU A 80 8.95 -8.42 -29.16
N ASP A 81 7.91 -7.60 -29.29
CA ASP A 81 7.96 -6.17 -29.03
C ASP A 81 8.02 -5.88 -27.51
N ALA A 82 7.16 -6.52 -26.69
CA ALA A 82 7.23 -6.41 -25.22
C ALA A 82 8.60 -6.79 -24.64
N MET A 83 9.25 -7.83 -25.19
CA MET A 83 10.62 -8.19 -24.80
C MET A 83 11.66 -7.13 -25.18
N LYS A 84 11.58 -6.55 -26.39
CA LYS A 84 12.50 -5.48 -26.81
C LYS A 84 12.33 -4.25 -25.93
N GLU A 85 11.09 -3.81 -25.71
CA GLU A 85 10.79 -2.63 -24.91
C GLU A 85 11.29 -2.78 -23.46
N PHE A 86 11.09 -3.95 -22.86
CA PHE A 86 11.66 -4.29 -21.56
C PHE A 86 13.20 -4.26 -21.55
N TYR A 87 13.85 -4.89 -22.52
CA TYR A 87 15.32 -4.86 -22.60
C TYR A 87 15.86 -3.45 -22.86
N GLU A 88 15.18 -2.62 -23.65
CA GLU A 88 15.58 -1.24 -23.90
C GLU A 88 15.40 -0.36 -22.65
N ALA A 89 14.33 -0.58 -21.88
CA ALA A 89 14.08 0.10 -20.61
C ALA A 89 15.14 -0.22 -19.54
N GLU A 90 15.51 -1.49 -19.37
CA GLU A 90 16.58 -1.94 -18.47
C GLU A 90 18.01 -1.70 -19.04
N GLY A 91 18.14 -1.19 -20.28
CA GLY A 91 19.44 -0.90 -20.91
C GLY A 91 20.25 -2.13 -21.34
N ILE A 92 19.58 -3.27 -21.56
CA ILE A 92 20.16 -4.57 -21.87
C ILE A 92 20.47 -4.66 -23.37
N SER A 93 21.70 -5.07 -23.71
CA SER A 93 22.12 -5.25 -25.11
C SER A 93 21.74 -6.64 -25.62
N TYR A 94 20.66 -6.72 -26.41
CA TYR A 94 20.09 -7.98 -26.89
C TYR A 94 20.44 -8.33 -28.36
N THR A 95 20.01 -9.52 -28.81
CA THR A 95 20.10 -9.95 -30.22
C THR A 95 18.79 -10.56 -30.69
N ASN A 96 18.46 -10.45 -31.98
CA ASN A 96 17.24 -11.05 -32.52
C ASN A 96 17.25 -12.59 -32.38
N GLU A 97 18.42 -13.23 -32.37
CA GLU A 97 18.56 -14.69 -32.20
C GLU A 97 18.22 -15.12 -30.77
N SER A 98 18.67 -14.39 -29.74
CA SER A 98 18.29 -14.67 -28.35
C SER A 98 16.80 -14.45 -28.09
N ILE A 99 16.21 -13.37 -28.61
CA ILE A 99 14.76 -13.14 -28.55
C ILE A 99 14.01 -14.30 -29.21
N SER A 100 14.36 -14.64 -30.46
CA SER A 100 13.72 -15.73 -31.21
C SER A 100 13.81 -17.07 -30.48
N SER A 101 14.94 -17.35 -29.83
CA SER A 101 15.14 -18.58 -29.06
C SER A 101 14.25 -18.65 -27.82
N PHE A 102 14.22 -17.57 -27.02
CA PHE A 102 13.39 -17.52 -25.80
C PHE A 102 11.90 -17.55 -26.16
N MET A 103 11.45 -16.77 -27.15
CA MET A 103 10.08 -16.83 -27.65
C MET A 103 9.67 -18.24 -28.10
N ALA A 104 10.56 -18.99 -28.75
CA ALA A 104 10.27 -20.36 -29.16
C ALA A 104 10.09 -21.31 -27.96
N GLU A 105 10.87 -21.12 -26.89
CA GLU A 105 10.73 -21.88 -25.64
C GLU A 105 9.43 -21.51 -24.91
N LEU A 106 9.09 -20.22 -24.81
CA LEU A 106 7.82 -19.73 -24.25
C LEU A 106 6.61 -20.27 -25.01
N ASN A 107 6.56 -20.11 -26.33
CA ASN A 107 5.45 -20.61 -27.18
C ASN A 107 5.34 -22.15 -27.19
N SER A 108 6.36 -22.87 -26.71
CA SER A 108 6.32 -24.33 -26.53
C SER A 108 5.84 -24.77 -25.14
N SER A 109 5.87 -23.84 -24.16
CA SER A 109 5.59 -24.09 -22.75
C SER A 109 4.23 -23.55 -22.30
N PHE A 110 3.75 -22.47 -22.94
CA PHE A 110 2.55 -21.73 -22.58
C PHE A 110 1.52 -21.69 -23.72
N SER A 111 0.25 -21.55 -23.36
CA SER A 111 -0.84 -21.25 -24.31
C SER A 111 -0.84 -19.78 -24.73
N SER A 112 -1.55 -19.46 -25.81
CA SER A 112 -1.66 -18.09 -26.33
C SER A 112 -2.18 -17.07 -25.29
N GLU A 113 -3.09 -17.48 -24.39
CA GLU A 113 -3.60 -16.61 -23.31
C GLU A 113 -2.55 -16.36 -22.22
N GLU A 114 -1.78 -17.38 -21.85
CA GLU A 114 -0.68 -17.22 -20.88
C GLU A 114 0.45 -16.37 -21.47
N ILE A 115 0.75 -16.52 -22.77
CA ILE A 115 1.68 -15.63 -23.49
C ILE A 115 1.18 -14.17 -23.50
N ARG A 116 -0.11 -13.92 -23.76
CA ARG A 116 -0.71 -12.57 -23.65
C ARG A 116 -0.54 -12.01 -22.23
N ALA A 117 -0.77 -12.82 -21.19
CA ALA A 117 -0.60 -12.41 -19.80
C ALA A 117 0.86 -12.03 -19.48
N ILE A 118 1.84 -12.83 -19.90
CA ILE A 118 3.28 -12.55 -19.70
C ILE A 118 3.68 -11.27 -20.45
N SER A 119 3.28 -11.12 -21.72
CA SER A 119 3.61 -9.94 -22.53
C SER A 119 3.02 -8.65 -21.98
N LEU A 120 1.75 -8.67 -21.52
CA LEU A 120 1.11 -7.51 -20.92
C LEU A 120 1.89 -7.02 -19.68
N LEU A 121 2.35 -7.93 -18.83
CA LEU A 121 3.11 -7.58 -17.63
C LEU A 121 4.52 -7.06 -17.95
N LEU A 122 5.22 -7.67 -18.91
CA LEU A 122 6.52 -7.17 -19.39
C LEU A 122 6.42 -5.74 -19.93
N LEU A 123 5.40 -5.50 -20.77
CA LEU A 123 5.14 -4.21 -21.39
C LEU A 123 4.79 -3.12 -20.36
N SER A 124 3.79 -3.36 -19.49
CA SER A 124 3.40 -2.38 -18.47
C SER A 124 4.56 -2.05 -17.53
N TYR A 125 5.41 -3.03 -17.18
CA TYR A 125 6.59 -2.77 -16.36
C TYR A 125 7.67 -1.97 -17.12
N ALA A 126 7.88 -2.23 -18.41
CA ALA A 126 8.75 -1.41 -19.27
C ALA A 126 8.27 0.05 -19.36
N HIS A 127 6.96 0.28 -19.45
CA HIS A 127 6.37 1.63 -19.41
C HIS A 127 6.67 2.35 -18.09
N ALA A 128 6.49 1.69 -16.94
CA ALA A 128 6.80 2.28 -15.63
C ALA A 128 8.29 2.63 -15.45
N ILE A 129 9.21 1.88 -16.06
CA ILE A 129 10.65 2.21 -16.10
C ILE A 129 10.91 3.43 -17.00
N ASN A 130 10.33 3.45 -18.21
CA ASN A 130 10.52 4.49 -19.21
C ASN A 130 9.81 5.82 -18.88
N ALA A 131 8.87 5.81 -17.93
CA ALA A 131 8.11 6.97 -17.50
C ALA A 131 9.01 8.17 -17.12
N THR A 132 8.76 9.31 -17.77
CA THR A 132 9.62 10.50 -17.74
C THR A 132 9.44 11.39 -16.51
N SER A 133 8.40 11.13 -15.70
CA SER A 133 8.08 11.91 -14.51
C SER A 133 7.54 11.05 -13.37
N ARG A 134 7.70 11.52 -12.12
CA ARG A 134 7.17 10.81 -10.94
C ARG A 134 5.64 10.68 -10.92
N GLN A 135 4.91 11.56 -11.61
CA GLN A 135 3.45 11.41 -11.74
C GLN A 135 3.11 10.25 -12.68
N GLU A 136 3.74 10.23 -13.85
CA GLU A 136 3.63 9.16 -14.85
C GLU A 136 4.03 7.80 -14.25
N GLN A 137 5.17 7.71 -13.55
CA GLN A 137 5.57 6.51 -12.82
C GLN A 137 4.50 5.99 -11.84
N ILE A 138 3.80 6.87 -11.12
CA ILE A 138 2.71 6.46 -10.21
C ILE A 138 1.49 5.97 -11.01
N ASP A 139 1.14 6.66 -12.09
CA ASP A 139 -0.01 6.32 -12.92
C ASP A 139 0.22 4.95 -13.63
N GLU A 140 1.43 4.68 -14.13
CA GLU A 140 1.84 3.38 -14.68
C GLU A 140 1.85 2.27 -13.62
N VAL A 141 2.38 2.51 -12.42
CA VAL A 141 2.34 1.52 -11.32
C VAL A 141 0.91 1.15 -10.94
N LEU A 142 0.00 2.12 -10.92
CA LEU A 142 -1.43 1.85 -10.71
C LEU A 142 -2.05 1.08 -11.88
N HIS A 143 -1.55 1.24 -13.11
CA HIS A 143 -1.99 0.42 -14.26
C HIS A 143 -1.48 -1.02 -14.17
N ILE A 144 -0.20 -1.23 -13.83
CA ILE A 144 0.38 -2.55 -13.56
C ILE A 144 -0.45 -3.29 -12.50
N CYS A 145 -0.84 -2.63 -11.42
CA CYS A 145 -1.70 -3.24 -10.39
C CYS A 145 -3.06 -3.72 -10.94
N GLN A 146 -3.60 -3.09 -11.99
CA GLN A 146 -4.80 -3.57 -12.68
C GLN A 146 -4.48 -4.73 -13.62
N ASN A 147 -3.36 -4.68 -14.33
CA ASN A 147 -2.96 -5.70 -15.29
C ASN A 147 -2.53 -7.01 -14.61
N VAL A 148 -1.86 -6.95 -13.46
CA VAL A 148 -1.58 -8.12 -12.60
C VAL A 148 -2.88 -8.84 -12.22
N ARG A 149 -3.92 -8.12 -11.80
CA ARG A 149 -5.21 -8.75 -11.42
C ARG A 149 -5.89 -9.50 -12.57
N LYS A 150 -5.59 -9.14 -13.82
CA LYS A 150 -6.12 -9.76 -15.05
C LYS A 150 -5.21 -10.90 -15.51
N ALA A 151 -3.90 -10.65 -15.57
CA ALA A 151 -2.88 -11.61 -15.99
C ALA A 151 -2.76 -12.79 -15.01
N ALA A 152 -2.65 -12.52 -13.70
CA ALA A 152 -2.59 -13.55 -12.67
C ALA A 152 -3.86 -14.42 -12.64
N TYR A 153 -5.04 -13.89 -13.00
CA TYR A 153 -6.26 -14.71 -13.12
C TYR A 153 -6.11 -15.85 -14.15
N ILE A 154 -5.38 -15.61 -15.25
CA ILE A 154 -5.03 -16.63 -16.23
C ILE A 154 -3.89 -17.50 -15.69
N LEU A 155 -2.78 -16.87 -15.29
CA LEU A 155 -1.53 -17.53 -14.92
C LEU A 155 -1.64 -18.42 -13.67
N SER A 156 -2.56 -18.14 -12.72
CA SER A 156 -2.77 -18.98 -11.52
C SER A 156 -3.11 -20.45 -11.82
N ASN A 157 -3.54 -20.78 -13.04
CA ASN A 157 -3.81 -22.16 -13.48
C ASN A 157 -2.63 -22.84 -14.18
N CYS A 158 -1.55 -22.10 -14.45
CA CYS A 158 -0.34 -22.62 -15.08
C CYS A 158 0.55 -23.35 -14.04
N SER A 159 1.46 -24.17 -14.53
CA SER A 159 2.49 -24.84 -13.73
C SER A 159 3.66 -25.27 -14.62
N LEU A 160 4.89 -24.96 -14.20
CA LEU A 160 6.11 -25.35 -14.90
C LEU A 160 6.88 -26.42 -14.12
N ASN A 161 7.36 -27.46 -14.81
CA ASN A 161 8.18 -28.52 -14.18
C ASN A 161 9.68 -28.15 -14.08
N ARG A 162 10.07 -27.02 -14.69
CA ARG A 162 11.41 -26.43 -14.65
C ARG A 162 11.27 -24.94 -14.94
N SER A 163 12.07 -24.10 -14.29
CA SER A 163 12.10 -22.68 -14.59
C SER A 163 12.72 -22.40 -15.95
N ILE A 164 12.36 -21.26 -16.54
CA ILE A 164 12.79 -20.81 -17.86
C ILE A 164 13.32 -19.37 -17.71
N SER A 165 14.63 -19.18 -17.88
CA SER A 165 15.24 -17.86 -17.96
C SER A 165 15.57 -17.45 -19.39
N ASP A 166 15.67 -16.15 -19.62
CA ASP A 166 16.16 -15.61 -20.88
C ASP A 166 17.69 -15.72 -21.00
N ALA A 167 18.23 -15.35 -22.17
CA ALA A 167 19.66 -15.47 -22.45
C ALA A 167 20.56 -14.52 -21.62
N TYR A 168 19.98 -13.63 -20.81
CA TYR A 168 20.67 -12.64 -20.00
C TYR A 168 20.41 -12.80 -18.50
N ASP A 169 19.64 -13.80 -18.07
CA ASP A 169 19.21 -14.03 -16.69
C ASP A 169 18.57 -12.78 -16.03
N VAL A 170 17.72 -12.06 -16.77
CA VAL A 170 16.95 -10.91 -16.29
C VAL A 170 15.45 -11.15 -16.25
N ILE A 171 14.91 -12.01 -17.12
CA ILE A 171 13.53 -12.49 -17.13
C ILE A 171 13.57 -13.94 -16.64
N MET A 172 12.80 -14.22 -15.60
CA MET A 172 12.63 -15.57 -15.05
C MET A 172 11.15 -15.94 -15.00
N LEU A 173 10.84 -17.14 -15.49
CA LEU A 173 9.57 -17.81 -15.27
C LEU A 173 9.83 -19.01 -14.37
N GLY A 174 9.37 -18.93 -13.13
CA GLY A 174 9.61 -19.91 -12.07
C GLY A 174 8.95 -21.27 -12.34
N SER A 175 9.15 -22.23 -11.43
CA SER A 175 8.66 -23.60 -11.63
C SER A 175 7.39 -23.90 -10.81
N SER A 176 7.31 -25.11 -10.26
CA SER A 176 6.35 -25.51 -9.24
C SER A 176 7.11 -26.15 -8.06
N MET A 177 8.36 -25.72 -7.86
CA MET A 177 9.35 -26.29 -6.95
C MET A 177 10.13 -25.16 -6.30
N GLY A 178 10.35 -25.26 -4.99
CA GLY A 178 11.14 -24.30 -4.21
C GLY A 178 12.55 -24.07 -4.74
N GLU A 179 12.79 -22.87 -5.25
CA GLU A 179 14.04 -22.33 -5.80
C GLU A 179 14.57 -21.16 -4.95
N ASN A 180 15.67 -20.55 -5.38
CA ASN A 180 16.31 -19.43 -4.69
C ASN A 180 16.74 -18.40 -5.74
N TYR A 181 16.02 -17.28 -5.81
CA TYR A 181 16.20 -16.26 -6.83
C TYR A 181 16.96 -15.05 -6.28
N GLY A 182 18.25 -14.98 -6.60
CA GLY A 182 19.12 -13.84 -6.27
C GLY A 182 18.77 -12.55 -7.05
N GLY A 183 19.41 -11.45 -6.67
CA GLY A 183 19.14 -10.10 -7.19
C GLY A 183 19.64 -9.77 -8.60
N GLU A 184 19.91 -10.77 -9.45
CA GLU A 184 20.26 -10.55 -10.87
C GLU A 184 19.00 -10.43 -11.74
N TYR A 185 17.92 -11.16 -11.39
CA TYR A 185 16.64 -11.13 -12.10
C TYR A 185 15.87 -9.82 -11.87
N LYS A 186 15.39 -9.24 -12.97
CA LYS A 186 14.65 -7.97 -13.04
C LYS A 186 13.14 -8.14 -13.21
N PHE A 187 12.71 -9.24 -13.81
CA PHE A 187 11.31 -9.56 -14.00
C PHE A 187 11.10 -11.03 -13.69
N ILE A 188 10.28 -11.33 -12.68
CA ILE A 188 9.90 -12.70 -12.30
C ILE A 188 8.39 -12.87 -12.35
N ILE A 189 7.96 -13.99 -12.94
CA ILE A 189 6.65 -14.60 -12.65
C ILE A 189 6.93 -16.01 -12.15
N ASP A 190 6.59 -16.31 -10.90
CA ASP A 190 6.61 -17.68 -10.37
C ASP A 190 5.22 -18.30 -10.45
N PHE A 191 5.17 -19.60 -10.71
CA PHE A 191 3.95 -20.40 -10.75
C PHE A 191 3.77 -21.24 -9.49
N GLY A 192 4.82 -21.32 -8.67
CA GLY A 192 4.74 -21.46 -7.22
C GLY A 192 5.77 -22.41 -6.63
N GLY A 193 5.80 -22.48 -5.31
CA GLY A 193 6.70 -23.39 -4.62
C GLY A 193 6.83 -23.10 -3.13
N ASN A 194 8.07 -22.94 -2.69
CA ASN A 194 8.49 -22.59 -1.34
C ASN A 194 9.87 -21.93 -1.48
N ASP A 195 9.82 -20.70 -1.94
CA ASP A 195 10.84 -20.00 -2.70
C ASP A 195 11.52 -18.89 -1.88
N LYS A 196 12.66 -18.41 -2.40
CA LYS A 196 13.43 -17.35 -1.73
C LYS A 196 13.83 -16.26 -2.67
N TYR A 197 13.33 -15.06 -2.42
CA TYR A 197 13.60 -13.86 -3.19
C TYR A 197 14.57 -12.96 -2.41
N GLU A 198 15.85 -12.94 -2.76
CA GLU A 198 16.86 -12.15 -2.05
C GLU A 198 17.28 -10.87 -2.80
N LYS A 199 17.34 -9.76 -2.06
CA LYS A 199 17.98 -8.47 -2.42
C LYS A 199 17.48 -7.90 -3.74
N ARG A 200 16.18 -7.59 -3.76
CA ARG A 200 15.50 -7.09 -4.95
C ARG A 200 15.45 -5.58 -4.95
N ASN A 201 15.97 -5.01 -6.03
CA ASN A 201 16.04 -3.59 -6.26
C ASN A 201 15.77 -3.26 -7.74
N ASN A 202 14.74 -2.44 -7.93
CA ASN A 202 14.21 -2.02 -9.23
C ASN A 202 13.88 -3.25 -10.08
N SER A 203 12.91 -4.04 -9.62
CA SER A 203 12.48 -5.31 -10.22
C SER A 203 10.98 -5.56 -10.04
N PHE A 204 10.39 -6.27 -10.99
CA PHE A 204 9.05 -6.84 -10.93
C PHE A 204 9.09 -8.30 -10.44
N LEU A 205 8.18 -8.66 -9.54
CA LEU A 205 7.93 -10.00 -9.05
C LEU A 205 6.42 -10.23 -8.93
N LEU A 206 5.92 -11.28 -9.59
CA LEU A 206 4.62 -11.86 -9.36
C LEU A 206 4.83 -13.30 -8.90
N ASP A 207 4.55 -13.59 -7.64
CA ASP A 207 4.34 -14.97 -7.19
C ASP A 207 2.84 -15.28 -7.28
N LEU A 208 2.52 -16.55 -7.49
CA LEU A 208 1.16 -17.03 -7.65
C LEU A 208 0.73 -17.97 -6.53
N LYS A 209 1.66 -18.70 -5.90
CA LYS A 209 1.41 -19.65 -4.80
C LYS A 209 2.70 -20.07 -4.07
N GLY A 210 2.69 -20.05 -2.75
CA GLY A 210 3.68 -20.83 -2.00
C GLY A 210 3.64 -20.64 -0.50
N ASN A 211 4.80 -20.83 0.14
CA ASN A 211 5.06 -20.28 1.46
C ASN A 211 6.54 -19.90 1.41
N ASP A 212 6.79 -18.64 1.13
CA ASP A 212 8.00 -18.16 0.50
C ASP A 212 8.72 -17.20 1.44
N SER A 213 9.82 -16.61 0.98
CA SER A 213 10.66 -15.73 1.80
C SER A 213 11.23 -14.58 1.00
N TYR A 214 10.76 -13.37 1.31
CA TYR A 214 11.07 -12.14 0.60
C TYR A 214 12.08 -11.31 1.40
N GLY A 215 13.37 -11.48 1.12
CA GLY A 215 14.47 -10.82 1.83
C GLY A 215 14.96 -9.55 1.14
N ALA A 216 14.79 -8.40 1.78
CA ALA A 216 15.21 -7.08 1.30
C ALA A 216 14.62 -6.75 -0.09
N PHE A 217 13.31 -6.53 -0.14
CA PHE A 217 12.60 -6.03 -1.33
C PHE A 217 12.43 -4.52 -1.22
N TYR A 218 13.12 -3.77 -2.09
CA TYR A 218 13.20 -2.32 -2.00
C TYR A 218 13.34 -1.63 -3.35
N SER A 219 13.14 -0.31 -3.38
CA SER A 219 13.55 0.52 -4.51
C SER A 219 14.52 1.61 -4.10
N ASN A 220 15.57 1.79 -4.90
CA ASN A 220 16.47 2.93 -4.87
C ASN A 220 16.41 3.67 -6.21
N GLU A 221 15.87 4.90 -6.21
CA GLU A 221 15.72 5.79 -7.39
C GLU A 221 14.97 5.19 -8.62
N GLY A 222 14.25 4.08 -8.47
CA GLY A 222 13.54 3.39 -9.56
C GLY A 222 12.12 2.94 -9.19
N VAL A 223 11.70 1.78 -9.69
CA VAL A 223 10.38 1.18 -9.46
C VAL A 223 10.56 -0.30 -9.12
N SER A 224 9.99 -0.78 -8.00
CA SER A 224 10.03 -2.19 -7.59
C SER A 224 8.64 -2.63 -7.15
N LEU A 225 8.15 -3.73 -7.74
CA LEU A 225 6.77 -4.18 -7.57
C LEU A 225 6.77 -5.67 -7.22
N ALA A 226 6.23 -6.02 -6.06
CA ALA A 226 5.98 -7.39 -5.64
C ALA A 226 4.48 -7.61 -5.52
N PHE A 227 4.01 -8.74 -6.04
CA PHE A 227 2.65 -9.22 -5.91
C PHE A 227 2.71 -10.69 -5.48
N ASP A 228 2.30 -10.98 -4.26
CA ASP A 228 1.89 -12.34 -3.89
C ASP A 228 0.36 -12.47 -4.06
N ILE A 229 -0.12 -13.71 -4.20
CA ILE A 229 -1.51 -14.04 -4.48
C ILE A 229 -2.11 -15.04 -3.47
N ASP A 230 -1.33 -15.94 -2.87
CA ASP A 230 -1.79 -17.08 -2.06
C ASP A 230 -0.62 -17.77 -1.35
N GLY A 231 -0.46 -17.54 -0.05
CA GLY A 231 0.60 -18.19 0.71
C GLY A 231 0.46 -18.15 2.24
N ASN A 232 1.60 -18.07 2.91
CA ASN A 232 1.79 -18.03 4.37
C ASN A 232 3.28 -17.68 4.59
N ASP A 233 3.60 -16.41 4.45
CA ASP A 233 4.87 -15.89 3.95
C ASP A 233 5.75 -15.19 4.99
N GLU A 234 7.04 -15.04 4.67
CA GLU A 234 7.99 -14.29 5.49
C GLU A 234 8.67 -13.16 4.70
N TYR A 235 8.18 -11.94 4.92
CA TYR A 235 8.74 -10.69 4.41
C TYR A 235 9.77 -10.15 5.39
N VAL A 236 11.01 -9.90 4.94
CA VAL A 236 12.12 -9.44 5.81
C VAL A 236 12.76 -8.20 5.24
N ASN A 237 12.50 -7.05 5.84
CA ASN A 237 12.83 -5.71 5.32
C ASN A 237 12.19 -5.46 3.94
N ALA A 238 10.87 -5.60 3.87
CA ALA A 238 10.07 -5.46 2.66
C ALA A 238 8.65 -4.94 3.00
N PRO A 239 8.06 -4.05 2.20
CA PRO A 239 8.69 -3.18 1.21
C PRO A 239 9.40 -1.98 1.87
N TYR A 240 10.40 -1.41 1.20
CA TYR A 240 10.88 -0.06 1.52
C TYR A 240 11.40 0.73 0.30
N ALA A 241 11.46 2.06 0.39
CA ALA A 241 11.89 2.92 -0.72
C ALA A 241 12.80 4.09 -0.30
N GLU A 242 13.88 4.30 -1.04
CA GLU A 242 14.71 5.51 -0.98
C GLU A 242 14.75 6.17 -2.37
N GLY A 243 14.16 7.37 -2.49
CA GLY A 243 14.02 8.09 -3.78
C GLY A 243 13.06 7.45 -4.81
N GLY A 244 12.98 6.12 -4.88
CA GLY A 244 12.16 5.35 -5.84
C GLY A 244 10.72 5.08 -5.41
N ILE A 245 10.10 4.09 -6.04
CA ILE A 245 8.76 3.56 -5.75
C ILE A 245 8.87 2.07 -5.43
N CYS A 246 8.38 1.64 -4.27
CA CYS A 246 8.33 0.23 -3.88
C CYS A 246 6.91 -0.15 -3.44
N PHE A 247 6.26 -1.02 -4.21
CA PHE A 247 4.94 -1.58 -3.89
C PHE A 247 5.07 -3.07 -3.57
N LEU A 248 4.38 -3.49 -2.52
CA LEU A 248 4.09 -4.89 -2.23
C LEU A 248 2.58 -5.03 -2.05
N VAL A 249 2.00 -6.03 -2.71
CA VAL A 249 0.61 -6.46 -2.49
C VAL A 249 0.65 -7.92 -2.10
N ASP A 250 0.15 -8.26 -0.91
CA ASP A 250 -0.16 -9.64 -0.56
C ASP A 250 -1.60 -9.97 -0.96
N GLY A 251 -1.85 -11.22 -1.30
CA GLY A 251 -3.14 -11.72 -1.73
C GLY A 251 -3.97 -12.33 -0.60
N LYS A 252 -3.36 -13.24 0.17
CA LYS A 252 -3.94 -14.07 1.25
C LYS A 252 -2.81 -14.85 1.95
N GLY A 253 -2.82 -14.87 3.27
CA GLY A 253 -2.07 -15.87 4.03
C GLY A 253 -2.37 -15.87 5.54
N ASP A 254 -1.34 -16.14 6.32
CA ASP A 254 -1.18 -15.73 7.73
C ASP A 254 0.33 -15.44 7.86
N ASP A 255 0.70 -14.18 7.68
CA ASP A 255 1.97 -13.73 7.12
C ASP A 255 2.84 -13.00 8.15
N LYS A 256 4.11 -12.78 7.81
CA LYS A 256 5.10 -12.23 8.76
C LYS A 256 5.95 -11.14 8.13
N TYR A 257 5.69 -9.90 8.54
CA TYR A 257 6.39 -8.71 8.10
C TYR A 257 7.44 -8.28 9.12
N LYS A 258 8.69 -8.67 8.88
CA LYS A 258 9.81 -8.50 9.83
C LYS A 258 10.75 -7.36 9.48
N GLY A 259 11.17 -6.61 10.51
CA GLY A 259 12.14 -5.53 10.38
C GLY A 259 11.48 -4.28 9.78
N THR A 260 11.96 -3.80 8.64
CA THR A 260 11.34 -2.70 7.90
C THR A 260 10.15 -3.19 7.08
N ALA A 261 8.99 -2.54 7.21
CA ALA A 261 7.89 -2.71 6.25
C ALA A 261 7.16 -1.38 6.02
N ALA A 262 6.71 -1.19 4.77
CA ALA A 262 6.11 0.02 4.22
C ALA A 262 6.89 1.33 4.47
N SER A 263 8.22 1.30 4.64
CA SER A 263 8.97 2.50 5.08
C SER A 263 9.71 3.24 3.98
N SER A 264 9.89 4.56 4.13
CA SER A 264 10.41 5.41 3.05
C SER A 264 11.28 6.58 3.51
N TRP A 265 12.25 6.93 2.65
CA TRP A 265 13.19 8.03 2.86
C TRP A 265 13.43 8.84 1.57
N ASN A 266 13.83 10.10 1.72
CA ASN A 266 14.44 10.91 0.65
C ASN A 266 13.61 10.99 -0.65
N GLY A 267 12.31 11.27 -0.55
CA GLY A 267 11.40 11.34 -1.70
C GLY A 267 10.88 9.98 -2.19
N GLY A 268 11.25 8.89 -1.52
CA GLY A 268 10.74 7.55 -1.80
C GLY A 268 9.23 7.43 -1.57
N ILE A 269 8.63 6.44 -2.24
CA ILE A 269 7.23 6.05 -2.08
C ILE A 269 7.23 4.56 -1.73
N SER A 270 6.84 4.20 -0.52
CA SER A 270 6.65 2.80 -0.13
C SER A 270 5.18 2.51 0.15
N PHE A 271 4.72 1.37 -0.35
CA PHE A 271 3.33 0.94 -0.29
C PHE A 271 3.28 -0.55 0.04
N LEU A 272 2.58 -0.92 1.10
CA LEU A 272 2.20 -2.29 1.45
C LEU A 272 0.67 -2.36 1.49
N LEU A 273 0.11 -3.37 0.84
CA LEU A 273 -1.30 -3.73 0.93
C LEU A 273 -1.40 -5.22 1.21
N ASP A 274 -1.75 -5.58 2.44
CA ASP A 274 -2.29 -6.91 2.72
C ASP A 274 -3.79 -6.90 2.39
N LEU A 275 -4.35 -8.04 2.03
CA LEU A 275 -5.77 -8.19 1.67
C LEU A 275 -6.53 -9.08 2.64
N ASN A 276 -5.85 -10.04 3.30
CA ASN A 276 -6.48 -11.07 4.11
C ASN A 276 -5.47 -12.00 4.82
N GLY A 277 -5.35 -11.91 6.14
CA GLY A 277 -4.65 -12.95 6.91
C GLY A 277 -5.00 -12.99 8.39
N ASN A 278 -3.98 -13.26 9.22
CA ASN A 278 -3.93 -13.06 10.67
C ASN A 278 -2.45 -12.83 11.00
N ASP A 279 -2.01 -11.60 10.79
CA ASP A 279 -0.66 -11.31 10.33
C ASP A 279 0.19 -10.70 11.43
N VAL A 280 1.51 -10.94 11.35
CA VAL A 280 2.47 -10.53 12.37
C VAL A 280 3.47 -9.54 11.82
N TYR A 281 3.22 -8.28 12.14
CA TYR A 281 4.02 -7.13 11.77
C TYR A 281 5.06 -6.82 12.87
N ASP A 282 6.23 -7.47 12.85
CA ASP A 282 7.29 -7.43 13.89
C ASP A 282 8.53 -6.63 13.45
N GLY A 283 8.71 -5.40 13.94
CA GLY A 283 9.83 -4.55 13.60
C GLY A 283 10.58 -3.96 14.81
N GLU A 284 11.78 -3.42 14.59
CA GLU A 284 12.48 -2.68 15.64
C GLU A 284 12.06 -1.21 15.66
N SER A 285 12.49 -0.42 14.69
CA SER A 285 12.18 1.02 14.63
C SER A 285 12.20 1.48 13.18
N LEU A 286 11.54 2.60 12.87
CA LEU A 286 11.38 3.09 11.49
C LEU A 286 10.61 2.09 10.62
N THR A 287 9.45 1.63 11.09
CA THR A 287 8.71 0.50 10.50
C THR A 287 7.19 0.57 10.65
N GLN A 288 6.49 -0.26 9.87
CA GLN A 288 5.05 -0.32 9.67
C GLN A 288 4.48 1.06 9.34
N SER A 289 4.88 1.51 8.16
CA SER A 289 4.71 2.87 7.65
C SER A 289 5.46 3.91 8.48
N TYR A 290 6.78 4.00 8.26
CA TYR A 290 7.60 5.17 8.63
C TYR A 290 7.95 6.00 7.40
N SER A 291 7.93 7.33 7.50
CA SER A 291 8.42 8.24 6.45
C SER A 291 9.37 9.30 6.98
N ASN A 292 10.46 9.56 6.26
CA ASN A 292 11.29 10.76 6.44
C ASN A 292 11.44 11.49 5.10
N ASN A 293 10.87 12.71 4.99
CA ASN A 293 10.85 13.48 3.75
C ASN A 293 10.38 12.64 2.52
N ALA A 294 9.38 11.79 2.72
CA ALA A 294 8.98 10.72 1.79
C ALA A 294 7.49 10.37 1.96
N PHE A 295 6.97 9.38 1.22
CA PHE A 295 5.60 8.87 1.38
C PHE A 295 5.61 7.38 1.75
N SER A 296 4.94 7.02 2.84
CA SER A 296 4.68 5.64 3.24
C SER A 296 3.18 5.37 3.40
N PHE A 297 2.75 4.17 3.00
CA PHE A 297 1.41 3.69 3.22
C PHE A 297 1.43 2.17 3.48
N LEU A 298 0.86 1.75 4.61
CA LEU A 298 0.47 0.38 4.89
C LEU A 298 -1.05 0.34 4.94
N ALA A 299 -1.67 -0.61 4.24
CA ALA A 299 -3.06 -0.95 4.39
C ALA A 299 -3.20 -2.45 4.68
N ASP A 300 -3.73 -2.79 5.86
CA ASP A 300 -4.38 -4.08 6.05
C ASP A 300 -5.88 -3.93 5.77
N ILE A 301 -6.49 -5.02 5.36
CA ILE A 301 -7.87 -5.08 4.91
C ILE A 301 -8.68 -6.08 5.74
N LYS A 302 -8.08 -7.14 6.30
CA LYS A 302 -8.75 -8.14 7.15
C LYS A 302 -7.74 -9.06 7.86
N GLY A 303 -7.81 -9.14 9.17
CA GLY A 303 -7.24 -10.22 9.98
C GLY A 303 -7.66 -10.13 11.45
N ASP A 304 -7.06 -10.93 12.33
CA ASP A 304 -6.98 -10.62 13.77
C ASP A 304 -5.46 -10.43 14.06
N ASP A 305 -4.96 -9.21 13.90
CA ASP A 305 -3.56 -8.94 13.56
C ASP A 305 -2.70 -8.45 14.74
N ILE A 306 -1.38 -8.66 14.65
CA ILE A 306 -0.42 -8.25 15.68
C ILE A 306 0.66 -7.34 15.10
N TYR A 307 0.60 -6.07 15.51
CA TYR A 307 1.60 -5.07 15.17
C TYR A 307 2.53 -4.81 16.35
N GLN A 308 3.78 -5.27 16.25
CA GLN A 308 4.81 -5.08 17.27
C GLN A 308 5.96 -4.25 16.72
N ALA A 309 6.26 -3.14 17.40
CA ALA A 309 7.43 -2.33 17.12
C ALA A 309 8.02 -1.72 18.40
N LYS A 310 9.14 -1.00 18.27
CA LYS A 310 9.68 -0.12 19.32
C LYS A 310 9.36 1.33 18.95
N ASN A 311 10.39 2.10 18.58
CA ASN A 311 10.27 3.54 18.45
C ASN A 311 10.03 3.95 16.99
N ARG A 312 9.32 5.06 16.76
CA ARG A 312 9.15 5.64 15.40
C ARG A 312 8.49 4.67 14.44
N SER A 313 7.31 4.20 14.80
CA SER A 313 6.57 3.15 14.08
C SER A 313 5.06 3.39 14.07
N GLN A 314 4.31 2.57 13.34
CA GLN A 314 2.84 2.60 13.31
C GLN A 314 2.32 4.00 12.94
N ALA A 315 2.45 4.35 11.66
CA ALA A 315 2.19 5.69 11.11
C ALA A 315 3.11 6.81 11.63
N CYS A 316 4.43 6.68 11.50
CA CYS A 316 5.39 7.72 11.93
C CYS A 316 5.88 8.59 10.75
N SER A 317 5.89 9.92 10.92
CA SER A 317 6.33 10.86 9.86
C SER A 317 7.27 11.95 10.37
N GLU A 318 8.38 12.16 9.65
CA GLU A 318 9.43 13.11 10.00
C GLU A 318 9.87 13.97 8.80
N ASP A 319 10.36 15.19 9.09
CA ASP A 319 11.00 16.10 8.13
C ASP A 319 10.19 16.35 6.84
N GLY A 320 8.87 16.50 6.96
CA GLY A 320 7.95 16.70 5.83
C GLY A 320 7.42 15.41 5.20
N GLY A 321 7.72 14.25 5.79
CA GLY A 321 7.18 12.96 5.38
C GLY A 321 5.66 12.85 5.54
N ILE A 322 5.05 11.97 4.77
CA ILE A 322 3.63 11.61 4.86
C ILE A 322 3.56 10.11 5.09
N SER A 323 2.94 9.69 6.19
CA SER A 323 2.78 8.30 6.57
C SER A 323 1.31 7.97 6.84
N LEU A 324 0.85 6.88 6.24
CA LEU A 324 -0.47 6.31 6.45
C LEU A 324 -0.33 4.86 6.97
N LEU A 325 -1.04 4.51 8.03
CA LEU A 325 -1.37 3.13 8.39
C LEU A 325 -2.90 3.06 8.41
N LEU A 326 -3.45 2.16 7.61
CA LEU A 326 -4.88 1.88 7.54
C LEU A 326 -5.09 0.43 7.93
N ASP A 327 -5.75 0.20 9.05
CA ASP A 327 -6.41 -1.07 9.34
C ASP A 327 -7.91 -0.91 9.08
N LEU A 328 -8.59 -2.00 8.69
CA LEU A 328 -9.99 -1.95 8.30
C LEU A 328 -10.90 -2.87 9.11
N TYR A 329 -10.51 -4.11 9.39
CA TYR A 329 -11.41 -5.12 9.92
C TYR A 329 -10.65 -6.21 10.68
N GLY A 330 -10.71 -6.17 12.02
CA GLY A 330 -10.09 -7.21 12.82
C GLY A 330 -10.47 -7.21 14.29
N ASN A 331 -9.53 -7.64 15.14
CA ASN A 331 -9.51 -7.46 16.60
C ASN A 331 -8.04 -7.40 17.01
N ASP A 332 -7.45 -6.23 16.83
CA ASP A 332 -6.04 -6.10 16.50
C ASP A 332 -5.23 -5.57 17.68
N ALA A 333 -3.94 -5.93 17.72
CA ALA A 333 -3.08 -5.65 18.86
C ALA A 333 -1.81 -4.87 18.45
N PHE A 334 -1.81 -3.57 18.76
CA PHE A 334 -0.75 -2.61 18.42
C PHE A 334 0.14 -2.32 19.63
N PHE A 335 1.38 -2.82 19.61
CA PHE A 335 2.40 -2.60 20.63
C PHE A 335 3.56 -1.74 20.09
N ALA A 336 3.92 -0.67 20.81
CA ALA A 336 5.04 0.21 20.48
C ALA A 336 5.74 0.84 21.71
N ASP A 337 6.97 1.33 21.52
CA ASP A 337 7.65 2.23 22.46
C ASP A 337 7.32 3.72 22.13
N ASP A 338 8.27 4.64 22.27
CA ASP A 338 8.07 6.08 22.09
C ASP A 338 7.95 6.49 20.60
N TYR A 339 7.25 7.60 20.33
CA TYR A 339 7.12 8.21 19.00
C TYR A 339 6.37 7.36 17.98
N SER A 340 5.27 6.72 18.38
CA SER A 340 4.55 5.73 17.55
C SER A 340 3.03 5.90 17.60
N GLN A 341 2.28 5.15 16.80
CA GLN A 341 0.81 5.20 16.72
C GLN A 341 0.33 6.63 16.35
N ALA A 342 0.58 7.02 15.11
CA ALA A 342 0.47 8.39 14.61
C ALA A 342 1.36 9.40 15.39
N TYR A 343 2.65 9.44 15.05
CA TYR A 343 3.61 10.46 15.50
C TYR A 343 4.10 11.31 14.33
N ALA A 344 3.90 12.63 14.39
CA ALA A 344 4.32 13.57 13.32
C ALA A 344 5.28 14.66 13.83
N ASN A 345 6.46 14.77 13.22
CA ASN A 345 7.52 15.72 13.56
C ASN A 345 7.96 16.55 12.33
N GLY A 346 7.65 17.85 12.27
CA GLY A 346 8.09 18.78 11.20
C GLY A 346 9.39 19.54 11.52
N PHE A 347 9.94 20.44 10.68
CA PHE A 347 9.60 20.89 9.31
C PHE A 347 10.86 20.63 8.44
N PRO A 348 10.75 20.23 7.16
CA PRO A 348 10.46 21.23 6.12
C PRO A 348 9.68 20.66 4.91
N HIS A 349 8.34 20.61 4.90
CA HIS A 349 7.42 21.45 5.67
C HIS A 349 6.16 20.68 6.10
N THR A 350 6.06 20.46 7.41
CA THR A 350 4.92 19.89 8.16
C THR A 350 4.48 18.50 7.71
N SER A 351 5.12 17.49 8.31
CA SER A 351 4.82 16.06 8.17
C SER A 351 3.37 15.73 8.52
N ILE A 352 2.84 14.66 7.93
CA ILE A 352 1.48 14.15 8.20
C ILE A 352 1.58 12.67 8.57
N SER A 353 1.04 12.32 9.73
CA SER A 353 0.81 10.93 10.15
C SER A 353 -0.67 10.67 10.30
N LEU A 354 -1.15 9.61 9.67
CA LEU A 354 -2.53 9.17 9.70
C LEU A 354 -2.56 7.68 10.02
N PHE A 355 -3.04 7.34 11.21
CA PHE A 355 -3.42 5.99 11.59
C PHE A 355 -4.96 5.96 11.60
N ILE A 356 -5.55 5.10 10.78
CA ILE A 356 -6.98 4.79 10.81
C ILE A 356 -7.13 3.31 11.15
N ASN A 357 -7.90 2.97 12.18
CA ASN A 357 -8.63 1.70 12.24
C ASN A 357 -10.11 1.97 11.96
N LEU A 358 -10.82 1.02 11.34
CA LEU A 358 -12.21 1.19 10.92
C LEU A 358 -13.21 0.31 11.69
N ALA A 359 -12.83 -0.91 12.12
CA ALA A 359 -13.67 -1.76 12.96
C ALA A 359 -12.95 -2.98 13.57
N GLY A 360 -12.99 -3.10 14.90
CA GLY A 360 -12.50 -4.25 15.67
C GLY A 360 -12.71 -4.04 17.17
N ASP A 361 -12.51 -5.06 18.02
CA ASP A 361 -12.38 -4.86 19.47
C ASP A 361 -10.87 -4.77 19.83
N ASP A 362 -10.28 -3.58 19.71
CA ASP A 362 -8.83 -3.42 19.52
C ASP A 362 -8.03 -3.02 20.77
N TYR A 363 -6.70 -3.26 20.73
CA TYR A 363 -5.79 -2.91 21.82
C TYR A 363 -4.53 -2.16 21.36
N TYR A 364 -4.33 -0.96 21.90
CA TYR A 364 -3.23 -0.06 21.61
C TYR A 364 -2.37 0.19 22.84
N GLU A 365 -1.12 -0.28 22.84
CA GLU A 365 -0.11 0.01 23.86
C GLU A 365 1.08 0.76 23.25
N ALA A 366 1.40 1.94 23.80
CA ALA A 366 2.50 2.78 23.34
C ALA A 366 3.33 3.42 24.46
N GLY A 367 4.53 3.87 24.10
CA GLY A 367 5.36 4.74 24.92
C GLY A 367 4.85 6.18 24.99
N SER A 368 5.80 7.10 25.05
CA SER A 368 5.59 8.55 25.13
C SER A 368 5.54 9.17 23.74
N PHE A 369 4.89 10.34 23.60
CA PHE A 369 4.77 11.04 22.33
C PHE A 369 4.06 10.20 21.27
N SER A 370 3.00 9.51 21.67
CA SER A 370 2.32 8.48 20.86
C SER A 370 0.79 8.66 20.86
N GLN A 371 0.07 7.87 20.07
CA GLN A 371 -1.40 7.91 19.97
C GLN A 371 -1.91 9.30 19.55
N GLY A 372 -1.54 9.71 18.34
CA GLY A 372 -1.91 11.01 17.76
C GLY A 372 -1.12 12.19 18.34
N TYR A 373 0.22 12.11 18.35
CA TYR A 373 1.08 13.21 18.81
C TYR A 373 1.73 13.99 17.65
N GLY A 374 1.49 15.30 17.60
CA GLY A 374 2.07 16.20 16.60
C GLY A 374 3.00 17.25 17.20
N GLU A 375 4.24 17.34 16.69
CA GLU A 375 5.15 18.43 17.03
C GLU A 375 5.82 19.13 15.83
N LYS A 376 6.28 20.36 16.09
CA LYS A 376 7.00 21.21 15.13
C LYS A 376 6.21 21.39 13.82
N GLY A 377 4.93 21.73 13.94
CA GLY A 377 4.00 21.83 12.82
C GLY A 377 3.57 20.50 12.19
N GLY A 378 4.10 19.35 12.63
CA GLY A 378 3.62 18.03 12.21
C GLY A 378 2.17 17.80 12.64
N MET A 379 1.41 17.11 11.81
CA MET A 379 -0.01 16.82 12.01
C MET A 379 -0.21 15.31 12.15
N ALA A 380 -0.61 14.87 13.33
CA ALA A 380 -0.84 13.47 13.66
C ALA A 380 -2.32 13.22 13.93
N PHE A 381 -2.85 12.18 13.29
CA PHE A 381 -4.23 11.75 13.40
C PHE A 381 -4.26 10.25 13.71
N LEU A 382 -4.83 9.87 14.86
CA LEU A 382 -5.29 8.53 15.14
C LEU A 382 -6.82 8.56 15.10
N PHE A 383 -7.41 7.81 14.18
CA PHE A 383 -8.85 7.67 14.03
C PHE A 383 -9.22 6.21 14.25
N ASP A 384 -10.11 5.97 15.20
CA ASP A 384 -10.79 4.71 15.40
C ASP A 384 -12.30 4.94 15.25
N PHE A 385 -13.03 3.92 14.81
CA PHE A 385 -14.43 4.10 14.42
C PHE A 385 -15.40 3.15 15.13
N LEU A 386 -15.21 1.83 15.09
CA LEU A 386 -16.21 0.87 15.58
C LEU A 386 -15.56 -0.24 16.44
N GLY A 387 -15.68 -0.17 17.77
CA GLY A 387 -15.09 -1.18 18.66
C GLY A 387 -15.51 -1.12 20.12
N GLU A 388 -14.87 -1.93 20.99
CA GLU A 388 -14.80 -1.73 22.45
C GLU A 388 -13.33 -1.65 22.94
N ASP A 389 -12.66 -0.56 22.56
CA ASP A 389 -11.20 -0.50 22.46
C ASP A 389 -10.45 -0.16 23.75
N GLY A 390 -9.16 -0.50 23.78
CA GLY A 390 -8.25 -0.26 24.91
C GLY A 390 -6.99 0.50 24.52
N TYR A 391 -6.79 1.70 25.08
CA TYR A 391 -5.63 2.55 24.83
C TYR A 391 -4.77 2.73 26.08
N CYS A 392 -3.53 2.28 26.03
CA CYS A 392 -2.51 2.48 27.05
C CYS A 392 -1.34 3.29 26.47
N ALA A 393 -0.99 4.43 27.07
CA ALA A 393 0.18 5.20 26.67
C ALA A 393 0.95 5.81 27.83
N SER A 394 2.21 6.22 27.60
CA SER A 394 3.02 6.88 28.62
C SER A 394 2.75 8.40 28.70
N GLN A 395 3.76 9.24 28.43
CA GLN A 395 3.69 10.70 28.62
C GLN A 395 3.47 11.43 27.31
N PHE A 396 2.79 12.57 27.33
CA PHE A 396 2.56 13.40 26.12
C PHE A 396 1.92 12.61 24.97
N SER A 397 0.97 11.73 25.30
CA SER A 397 0.28 10.86 24.33
C SER A 397 -1.23 11.16 24.30
N GLN A 398 -1.99 10.46 23.45
CA GLN A 398 -3.46 10.60 23.32
C GLN A 398 -3.86 12.02 22.91
N ALA A 399 -3.77 12.31 21.61
CA ALA A 399 -4.03 13.63 21.00
C ALA A 399 -3.16 14.79 21.49
N SER A 400 -1.97 14.55 22.03
CA SER A 400 -1.11 15.61 22.60
C SER A 400 -0.29 16.34 21.52
N SER A 401 0.19 17.56 21.78
CA SER A 401 0.87 18.38 20.78
C SER A 401 1.90 19.37 21.34
N ALA A 402 2.90 19.72 20.52
CA ALA A 402 3.91 20.72 20.86
C ALA A 402 4.32 21.58 19.64
N TRP A 403 4.89 22.78 19.88
CA TRP A 403 5.59 23.57 18.86
C TRP A 403 4.78 23.78 17.56
N LEU A 404 3.56 24.30 17.64
CA LEU A 404 2.65 24.49 16.49
C LEU A 404 2.19 23.20 15.78
N GLY A 405 2.53 22.01 16.28
CA GLY A 405 2.00 20.73 15.77
C GLY A 405 0.53 20.51 16.14
N MET A 406 -0.08 19.51 15.52
CA MET A 406 -1.46 19.12 15.79
C MET A 406 -1.53 17.62 16.13
N GLY A 407 -2.14 17.29 17.26
CA GLY A 407 -2.44 15.92 17.66
C GLY A 407 -3.95 15.67 17.69
N VAL A 408 -4.40 14.61 17.05
CA VAL A 408 -5.80 14.17 17.05
C VAL A 408 -5.88 12.71 17.45
N LEU A 409 -6.75 12.40 18.39
CA LEU A 409 -7.26 11.06 18.66
C LEU A 409 -8.77 11.18 18.68
N LEU A 410 -9.42 10.49 17.76
CA LEU A 410 -10.86 10.42 17.63
C LEU A 410 -11.25 8.95 17.64
N ASP A 411 -12.23 8.60 18.47
CA ASP A 411 -12.75 7.26 18.66
C ASP A 411 -14.29 7.34 18.77
N SER A 412 -15.01 6.64 17.87
CA SER A 412 -16.38 7.02 17.48
C SER A 412 -17.52 6.20 18.09
N ASP A 413 -17.26 4.97 18.53
CA ASP A 413 -18.24 4.07 19.15
C ASP A 413 -17.58 3.18 20.19
N GLY A 414 -18.36 2.64 21.13
CA GLY A 414 -17.88 1.61 22.04
C GLY A 414 -18.08 1.87 23.52
N LYS A 415 -17.13 1.36 24.32
CA LYS A 415 -16.97 1.59 25.77
C LYS A 415 -15.48 1.59 26.11
N ASN A 416 -14.81 2.60 25.57
CA ASN A 416 -13.39 2.51 25.31
C ASN A 416 -12.59 2.97 26.54
N LYS A 417 -11.37 2.45 26.68
CA LYS A 417 -10.61 2.53 27.95
C LYS A 417 -9.28 3.21 27.73
N PHE A 418 -9.19 4.47 28.17
CA PHE A 418 -7.96 5.26 28.07
C PHE A 418 -7.19 5.26 29.39
N LEU A 419 -5.98 4.70 29.37
CA LEU A 419 -4.99 4.75 30.44
C LEU A 419 -3.78 5.55 29.96
N SER A 420 -3.36 6.56 30.74
CA SER A 420 -2.11 7.26 30.44
C SER A 420 -1.41 7.87 31.66
N SER A 421 -0.17 8.30 31.47
CA SER A 421 0.71 8.87 32.49
C SER A 421 0.68 10.41 32.48
N LEU A 422 1.79 11.06 32.82
CA LEU A 422 1.89 12.51 32.96
C LEU A 422 1.69 13.25 31.63
N PHE A 423 0.85 14.29 31.67
CA PHE A 423 0.65 15.25 30.56
C PHE A 423 0.22 14.62 29.24
N SER A 424 -0.58 13.55 29.29
CA SER A 424 -1.28 12.97 28.15
C SER A 424 -2.72 13.51 28.06
N GLN A 425 -3.53 12.99 27.13
CA GLN A 425 -4.93 13.39 26.87
C GLN A 425 -5.09 14.89 26.53
N GLY A 426 -4.86 15.20 25.26
CA GLY A 426 -5.08 16.54 24.71
C GLY A 426 -4.10 17.61 25.20
N SER A 427 -2.89 17.22 25.64
CA SER A 427 -1.91 18.16 26.20
C SER A 427 -1.30 19.06 25.14
N GLN A 428 -1.56 20.36 25.22
CA GLN A 428 -1.06 21.37 24.28
C GLN A 428 0.17 22.11 24.82
N ARG A 429 1.23 22.23 24.01
CA ARG A 429 2.43 23.02 24.33
C ARG A 429 2.85 23.94 23.21
N TRP A 430 3.35 25.13 23.57
CA TRP A 430 4.01 26.07 22.65
C TRP A 430 3.25 26.31 21.33
N GLY A 431 1.94 26.53 21.44
CA GLY A 431 1.05 26.80 20.32
C GLY A 431 0.59 25.58 19.51
N GLY A 432 0.81 24.36 20.02
CA GLY A 432 0.21 23.14 19.45
C GLY A 432 -1.31 23.08 19.66
N TYR A 433 -1.99 22.32 18.78
CA TYR A 433 -3.42 22.07 18.78
C TYR A 433 -3.71 20.61 19.09
N SER A 434 -4.74 20.35 19.90
CA SER A 434 -5.07 19.00 20.36
C SER A 434 -6.56 18.77 20.36
N PHE A 435 -6.98 17.64 19.77
CA PHE A 435 -8.37 17.20 19.67
C PHE A 435 -8.47 15.74 20.14
N PHE A 436 -8.91 15.56 21.38
CA PHE A 436 -9.23 14.25 21.95
C PHE A 436 -10.75 14.11 21.99
N LEU A 437 -11.31 13.10 21.32
CA LEU A 437 -12.74 12.85 21.26
C LEU A 437 -13.03 11.35 21.35
N GLN A 438 -13.99 10.99 22.21
CA GLN A 438 -14.43 9.62 22.51
C GLN A 438 -15.96 9.63 22.64
N ASP A 439 -16.65 8.51 22.40
CA ASP A 439 -18.10 8.32 22.63
C ASP A 439 -19.00 9.43 22.02
N PHE A 440 -18.57 10.05 20.92
CA PHE A 440 -19.23 11.26 20.42
C PHE A 440 -20.51 10.96 19.63
N ASP A 441 -21.51 11.83 19.81
CA ASP A 441 -22.78 11.71 19.12
C ASP A 441 -22.71 12.47 17.78
N SER A 442 -23.72 12.29 16.93
CA SER A 442 -23.79 12.97 15.63
C SER A 442 -23.61 14.50 15.73
N GLU A 443 -24.08 15.13 16.81
CA GLU A 443 -23.96 16.58 17.01
C GLU A 443 -22.49 17.08 17.09
N ASP A 444 -21.57 16.29 17.63
CA ASP A 444 -20.16 16.68 17.82
C ASP A 444 -19.36 16.64 16.51
N ILE A 445 -19.72 15.74 15.59
CA ILE A 445 -19.14 15.67 14.23
C ILE A 445 -19.36 17.00 13.49
N TYR A 446 -20.53 17.63 13.66
CA TYR A 446 -20.85 18.89 13.00
C TYR A 446 -20.02 20.08 13.54
N GLU A 447 -19.59 20.05 14.82
CA GLU A 447 -18.63 21.04 15.35
C GLU A 447 -17.23 20.82 14.77
N MET A 448 -16.76 19.56 14.67
CA MET A 448 -15.45 19.23 14.07
C MET A 448 -15.35 19.63 12.60
N LEU A 449 -16.40 19.41 11.79
CA LEU A 449 -16.41 19.80 10.38
C LEU A 449 -16.41 21.34 10.17
N GLN A 450 -16.89 22.11 11.14
CA GLN A 450 -16.82 23.59 11.13
C GLN A 450 -15.50 24.13 11.70
N LEU A 451 -14.74 23.31 12.40
CA LEU A 451 -13.54 23.71 13.14
C LEU A 451 -12.44 24.32 12.22
N PRO A 452 -12.17 23.75 11.02
CA PRO A 452 -11.29 24.37 10.01
C PRO A 452 -11.72 25.79 9.61
N GLU A 453 -13.03 26.01 9.37
CA GLU A 453 -13.56 27.32 9.02
C GLU A 453 -13.38 28.32 10.18
N ARG A 454 -13.53 27.88 11.44
CA ARG A 454 -13.30 28.69 12.65
C ARG A 454 -11.83 29.08 12.86
N ILE A 455 -10.87 28.28 12.39
CA ILE A 455 -9.42 28.58 12.44
C ILE A 455 -8.86 29.23 11.16
N GLY A 456 -9.73 29.58 10.20
CA GLY A 456 -9.34 30.27 8.97
C GLY A 456 -8.74 29.35 7.88
N ILE A 457 -8.92 28.04 8.00
CA ILE A 457 -8.55 27.05 6.99
C ILE A 457 -9.78 26.76 6.13
N ASP A 458 -9.81 27.31 4.93
CA ASP A 458 -10.88 27.09 3.96
C ASP A 458 -10.77 25.69 3.33
N LEU A 459 -11.50 24.74 3.92
CA LEU A 459 -11.55 23.35 3.46
C LEU A 459 -12.12 23.23 2.03
N TRP A 460 -13.02 24.14 1.64
CA TRP A 460 -13.63 24.14 0.31
C TRP A 460 -12.67 24.60 -0.78
N ASN A 461 -11.75 25.52 -0.50
CA ASN A 461 -10.61 25.79 -1.38
C ASN A 461 -9.61 24.62 -1.42
N LEU A 462 -9.47 23.86 -0.34
CA LEU A 462 -8.59 22.69 -0.31
C LEU A 462 -9.12 21.55 -1.21
N LEU A 463 -10.43 21.28 -1.10
CA LEU A 463 -11.20 20.22 -1.76
C LEU A 463 -11.66 20.59 -3.18
N GLY A 464 -12.07 21.84 -3.42
CA GLY A 464 -12.56 22.34 -4.72
C GLY A 464 -11.50 22.48 -5.81
N ASN A 465 -10.30 21.95 -5.57
CA ASN A 465 -9.29 21.69 -6.61
C ASN A 465 -9.34 20.22 -7.12
N PHE A 466 -10.26 19.40 -6.60
CA PHE A 466 -10.32 17.93 -6.80
C PHE A 466 -11.76 17.39 -6.99
N PHE A 467 -12.72 18.27 -7.28
CA PHE A 467 -14.08 17.95 -7.74
C PHE A 467 -14.38 18.76 -9.01
#